data_AF-A0A7X9PIM9-F1
#
_entry.id   AF-A0A7X9PIM9-F1
#
_cell.length_a   1.000
_cell.length_b   1.000
_cell.length_c   1.000
_cell.angle_alpha   90.00
_cell.angle_beta   90.00
_cell.angle_gamma   90.00
#
_symmetry.space_group_name_H-M   'P 1'
#
loop_
_entity.id
_entity.type
_entity.pdbx_description
1 polymer ?
#
loop_
_entity_poly.entity_id
_entity_poly.type
_entity_poly.pdbx_seq_one_letter_code
_entity_poly.pdbx_strand_id
1 'polypeptide(L)'
;MIEILEPLVSWYNASKRVLPWRSTLNPYYIWVSEIILQQTRVNQGLPYYMRFIETFPTIESLANAPQQEILSVWKGLGYYRRALNMHQAAMYIVNKCDGKFPQRYEELLKLKGVGEYTAAAIASISFGEKTPVVDGNVVRVLSRLFLLSGDKKSKKFRVQLAEMVKPSMDYLSPSDVNQGLMELGAMICLPQNPNCIECPVKKWCKAFKANKVEQFPTVIEKNKPKEIFFNYLIITDYKHVLMHLRTDENIWKNMYQFPLIEADKNFHSNELIEHDFFKSQFAGNVAFLNESNVFKHVLSHRIIFAKYFVFTVKKWNNSGYEKIKISELDKFPIPRLIEKIKNEIFLL
;
A
#
# COMPACT_ATOMS: atom_id res chain seq x y z
N MET A 1 -20.75 26.02 6.88
CA MET A 1 -20.25 24.72 6.35
C MET A 1 -21.36 23.97 5.64
N ILE A 2 -22.55 23.82 6.23
CA ILE A 2 -23.71 23.14 5.63
C ILE A 2 -24.01 23.66 4.21
N GLU A 3 -24.13 24.98 4.02
CA GLU A 3 -24.34 25.61 2.69
C GLU A 3 -23.28 25.25 1.64
N ILE A 4 -22.09 24.83 2.06
CA ILE A 4 -21.01 24.40 1.16
C ILE A 4 -21.11 22.90 0.87
N LEU A 5 -21.42 22.09 1.89
CA LEU A 5 -21.42 20.63 1.78
C LEU A 5 -22.72 20.08 1.17
N GLU A 6 -23.83 20.80 1.25
CA GLU A 6 -25.08 20.39 0.61
C GLU A 6 -25.00 20.37 -0.93
N PRO A 7 -24.47 21.41 -1.62
CA PRO A 7 -24.17 21.33 -3.06
C PRO A 7 -23.16 20.24 -3.41
N LEU A 8 -22.16 20.02 -2.55
CA LEU A 8 -21.18 18.95 -2.72
C LEU A 8 -21.83 17.57 -2.69
N VAL A 9 -22.67 17.30 -1.70
CA VAL A 9 -23.39 16.03 -1.55
C VAL A 9 -24.35 15.82 -2.73
N SER A 10 -25.05 16.86 -3.16
CA SER A 10 -25.92 16.82 -4.33
C SER A 10 -25.14 16.46 -5.61
N TRP A 11 -24.00 17.13 -5.84
CA TRP A 11 -23.10 16.80 -6.95
C TRP A 11 -22.55 15.37 -6.85
N TYR A 12 -22.14 14.93 -5.67
CA TYR A 12 -21.63 13.59 -5.44
C TYR A 12 -22.69 12.54 -5.79
N ASN A 13 -23.93 12.73 -5.33
CA ASN A 13 -25.02 11.80 -5.62
C ASN A 13 -25.35 11.71 -7.12
N ALA A 14 -25.21 12.81 -7.86
CA ALA A 14 -25.42 12.84 -9.31
C ALA A 14 -24.21 12.31 -10.12
N SER A 15 -22.99 12.44 -9.61
CA SER A 15 -21.76 12.27 -10.41
C SER A 15 -20.81 11.17 -9.90
N LYS A 16 -21.12 10.50 -8.79
CA LYS A 16 -20.23 9.49 -8.20
C LYS A 16 -19.92 8.38 -9.18
N ARG A 17 -18.64 8.03 -9.27
CA ARG A 17 -18.21 6.86 -10.03
C ARG A 17 -18.83 5.59 -9.45
N VAL A 18 -19.29 4.71 -10.34
CA VAL A 18 -19.74 3.36 -9.99
C VAL A 18 -18.51 2.54 -9.64
N LEU A 19 -18.38 2.20 -8.35
CA LEU A 19 -17.29 1.38 -7.82
C LEU A 19 -17.89 0.27 -6.96
N PRO A 20 -17.40 -0.97 -7.00
CA PRO A 20 -18.02 -2.10 -6.30
C PRO A 20 -18.23 -1.85 -4.80
N TRP A 21 -17.23 -1.27 -4.13
CA TRP A 21 -17.29 -0.95 -2.70
C TRP A 21 -18.20 0.23 -2.34
N ARG A 22 -18.77 0.94 -3.32
CA ARG A 22 -19.80 1.98 -3.09
C ARG A 22 -21.22 1.46 -3.17
N SER A 23 -21.42 0.24 -3.67
CA SER A 23 -22.73 -0.40 -3.81
C SER A 23 -23.07 -1.29 -2.60
N THR A 24 -22.33 -1.16 -1.50
CA THR A 24 -22.50 -1.96 -0.29
C THR A 24 -22.23 -1.12 0.96
N LEU A 25 -22.87 -1.50 2.06
CA LEU A 25 -22.56 -1.01 3.41
C LEU A 25 -21.83 -2.07 4.24
N ASN A 26 -21.42 -3.19 3.62
CA ASN A 26 -20.70 -4.25 4.31
C ASN A 26 -19.31 -3.73 4.73
N PRO A 27 -19.03 -3.67 6.05
CA PRO A 27 -17.77 -3.12 6.56
C PRO A 27 -16.55 -3.91 6.09
N TYR A 28 -16.69 -5.23 5.83
CA TYR A 28 -15.60 -6.05 5.29
C TYR A 28 -15.18 -5.58 3.89
N TYR A 29 -16.14 -5.44 2.98
CA TYR A 29 -15.86 -5.02 1.60
C TYR A 29 -15.35 -3.57 1.53
N ILE A 30 -15.90 -2.68 2.35
CA ILE A 30 -15.40 -1.31 2.47
C ILE A 30 -13.96 -1.33 2.99
N TRP A 31 -13.70 -2.03 4.09
CA TRP A 31 -12.36 -2.14 4.68
C TRP A 31 -11.33 -2.70 3.69
N VAL A 32 -11.64 -3.79 2.98
CA VAL A 32 -10.75 -4.35 1.94
C VAL A 32 -10.41 -3.29 0.89
N SER A 33 -11.41 -2.55 0.40
CA SER A 33 -11.18 -1.48 -0.57
C SER A 33 -10.29 -0.36 -0.02
N GLU A 34 -10.54 0.06 1.22
CA GLU A 34 -9.81 1.14 1.88
C GLU A 34 -8.33 0.74 2.09
N ILE A 35 -8.07 -0.50 2.52
CA ILE A 35 -6.70 -0.99 2.68
C ILE A 35 -6.01 -1.12 1.32
N ILE A 36 -6.67 -1.65 0.28
CA ILE A 36 -6.10 -1.78 -1.07
C ILE A 36 -5.77 -0.42 -1.69
N LEU A 37 -6.63 0.58 -1.49
CA LEU A 37 -6.49 1.91 -2.10
C LEU A 37 -5.51 2.84 -1.36
N GLN A 38 -5.02 2.45 -0.18
CA GLN A 38 -3.93 3.19 0.46
C GLN A 38 -2.72 3.31 -0.48
N GLN A 39 -2.37 4.54 -0.86
CA GLN A 39 -1.27 4.84 -1.79
C GLN A 39 -1.37 4.10 -3.14
N THR A 40 -2.57 3.69 -3.54
CA THR A 40 -2.83 2.94 -4.78
C THR A 40 -3.97 3.62 -5.54
N ARG A 41 -3.80 3.82 -6.85
CA ARG A 41 -4.86 4.42 -7.69
C ARG A 41 -6.02 3.45 -7.87
N VAL A 42 -7.24 3.97 -8.03
CA VAL A 42 -8.46 3.16 -8.19
C VAL A 42 -8.36 2.16 -9.35
N ASN A 43 -7.88 2.59 -10.52
CA ASN A 43 -7.73 1.72 -11.70
C ASN A 43 -6.74 0.56 -11.47
N GLN A 44 -5.69 0.78 -10.68
CA GLN A 44 -4.73 -0.25 -10.32
C GLN A 44 -5.27 -1.16 -9.20
N GLY A 45 -6.01 -0.61 -8.24
CA GLY A 45 -6.54 -1.35 -7.10
C GLY A 45 -7.76 -2.21 -7.42
N LEU A 46 -8.60 -1.79 -8.38
CA LEU A 46 -9.87 -2.46 -8.69
C LEU A 46 -9.70 -3.96 -9.06
N PRO A 47 -8.78 -4.37 -9.95
CA PRO A 47 -8.57 -5.79 -10.24
C PRO A 47 -8.11 -6.59 -9.01
N TYR A 48 -7.35 -5.97 -8.11
CA TYR A 48 -6.91 -6.62 -6.87
C TYR A 48 -8.06 -6.74 -5.89
N TYR A 49 -8.89 -5.70 -5.76
CA TYR A 49 -10.09 -5.75 -4.93
C TYR A 49 -11.00 -6.90 -5.37
N MET A 50 -11.31 -7.00 -6.67
CA MET A 50 -12.19 -8.04 -7.20
C MET A 50 -11.65 -9.45 -6.90
N ARG A 51 -10.39 -9.73 -7.22
CA ARG A 51 -9.76 -11.02 -6.90
C ARG A 51 -9.73 -11.28 -5.40
N PHE A 52 -9.46 -10.26 -4.59
CA PHE A 52 -9.33 -10.42 -3.14
C PHE A 52 -10.65 -10.82 -2.50
N ILE A 53 -11.75 -10.17 -2.86
CA ILE A 53 -13.08 -10.51 -2.31
C ILE A 53 -13.65 -11.79 -2.93
N GLU A 54 -13.18 -12.19 -4.11
CA GLU A 54 -13.53 -13.48 -4.72
C GLU A 54 -12.83 -14.64 -3.98
N THR A 55 -11.53 -14.50 -3.70
CA THR A 55 -10.76 -15.50 -2.93
C THR A 55 -11.15 -15.52 -1.45
N PHE A 56 -11.37 -14.35 -0.86
CA PHE A 56 -11.75 -14.20 0.54
C PHE A 56 -13.11 -13.47 0.62
N PRO A 57 -14.24 -14.17 0.45
CA PRO A 57 -15.56 -13.53 0.41
C PRO A 57 -16.04 -13.01 1.77
N THR A 58 -15.49 -13.53 2.88
CA THR A 58 -15.87 -13.17 4.25
C THR A 58 -14.67 -12.91 5.16
N ILE A 59 -14.91 -12.27 6.31
CA ILE A 59 -13.85 -12.03 7.29
C ILE A 59 -13.26 -13.33 7.85
N GLU A 60 -14.09 -14.37 7.99
CA GLU A 60 -13.67 -15.72 8.43
C GLU A 60 -12.76 -16.38 7.40
N SER A 61 -13.12 -16.30 6.11
CA SER A 61 -12.28 -16.84 5.04
C SER A 61 -10.90 -16.18 5.02
N LEU A 62 -10.84 -14.85 5.23
CA LEU A 62 -9.57 -14.14 5.33
C LEU A 62 -8.79 -14.50 6.60
N ALA A 63 -9.45 -14.61 7.75
CA ALA A 63 -8.81 -14.92 9.02
C ALA A 63 -8.18 -16.32 9.00
N ASN A 64 -8.87 -17.30 8.42
CA ASN A 64 -8.45 -18.70 8.36
C ASN A 64 -7.44 -19.00 7.25
N ALA A 65 -7.27 -18.09 6.29
CA ALA A 65 -6.36 -18.29 5.17
C ALA A 65 -4.89 -18.38 5.62
N PRO A 66 -4.08 -19.28 5.03
CA PRO A 66 -2.64 -19.25 5.18
C PRO A 66 -2.07 -17.90 4.74
N GLN A 67 -1.15 -17.35 5.55
CA GLN A 67 -0.55 -16.05 5.27
C GLN A 67 0.12 -15.97 3.87
N GLN A 68 0.66 -17.09 3.37
CA GLN A 68 1.26 -17.18 2.04
C GLN A 68 0.23 -16.97 0.91
N GLU A 69 -0.98 -17.48 1.07
CA GLU A 69 -2.06 -17.30 0.11
C GLU A 69 -2.47 -15.82 0.02
N ILE A 70 -2.61 -15.16 1.17
CA ILE A 70 -2.91 -13.73 1.25
C ILE A 70 -1.83 -12.89 0.55
N LEU A 71 -0.55 -13.20 0.77
CA LEU A 71 0.56 -12.52 0.09
C LEU A 71 0.59 -12.81 -1.41
N SER A 72 0.18 -14.01 -1.83
CA SER A 72 0.07 -14.39 -3.24
C SER A 72 -1.00 -13.58 -3.96
N VAL A 73 -2.21 -13.46 -3.38
CA VAL A 73 -3.29 -12.63 -3.93
C VAL A 73 -2.89 -11.13 -3.95
N TRP A 74 -2.06 -10.70 -3.01
CA TRP A 74 -1.53 -9.32 -2.93
C TRP A 74 -0.31 -9.06 -3.84
N LYS A 75 0.31 -10.11 -4.41
CA LYS A 75 1.53 -10.02 -5.23
C LYS A 75 1.37 -8.99 -6.33
N GLY A 76 2.30 -8.03 -6.36
CA GLY A 76 2.32 -6.97 -7.37
C GLY A 76 1.63 -5.67 -6.95
N LEU A 77 0.83 -5.64 -5.88
CA LEU A 77 0.18 -4.40 -5.39
C LEU A 77 1.15 -3.49 -4.60
N GLY A 78 2.18 -4.09 -3.98
CA GLY A 78 3.14 -3.39 -3.14
C GLY A 78 2.62 -3.09 -1.72
N TYR A 79 3.49 -2.56 -0.87
CA TYR A 79 3.23 -2.32 0.56
C TYR A 79 2.63 -3.55 1.27
N TYR A 80 3.28 -4.70 1.14
CA TYR A 80 2.82 -6.02 1.64
C TYR A 80 2.49 -6.07 3.13
N ARG A 81 3.05 -5.15 3.93
CA ARG A 81 2.69 -5.01 5.34
C ARG A 81 1.20 -4.72 5.53
N ARG A 82 0.53 -4.09 4.55
CA ARG A 82 -0.93 -3.92 4.54
C ARG A 82 -1.65 -5.26 4.58
N ALA A 83 -1.31 -6.19 3.70
CA ALA A 83 -1.90 -7.53 3.66
C ALA A 83 -1.68 -8.29 4.97
N LEU A 84 -0.46 -8.24 5.51
CA LEU A 84 -0.12 -8.89 6.79
C LEU A 84 -0.89 -8.29 7.97
N ASN A 85 -1.01 -6.97 8.02
CA ASN A 85 -1.77 -6.29 9.06
C ASN A 85 -3.28 -6.59 8.92
N MET A 86 -3.78 -6.62 7.69
CA MET A 86 -5.17 -6.97 7.37
C MET A 86 -5.50 -8.38 7.85
N HIS A 87 -4.62 -9.36 7.60
CA HIS A 87 -4.78 -10.72 8.13
C HIS A 87 -4.84 -10.76 9.65
N GLN A 88 -3.93 -10.05 10.33
CA GLN A 88 -3.92 -9.98 11.80
C GLN A 88 -5.17 -9.32 12.36
N ALA A 89 -5.65 -8.26 11.72
CA ALA A 89 -6.91 -7.61 12.08
C ALA A 89 -8.12 -8.54 11.82
N ALA A 90 -8.12 -9.32 10.73
CA ALA A 90 -9.17 -10.30 10.47
C ALA A 90 -9.24 -11.39 11.55
N MET A 91 -8.09 -11.95 11.92
CA MET A 91 -8.00 -12.90 13.04
C MET A 91 -8.47 -12.27 14.36
N TYR A 92 -8.17 -11.00 14.61
CA TYR A 92 -8.67 -10.30 15.79
C TYR A 92 -10.19 -10.15 15.76
N ILE A 93 -10.78 -9.73 14.63
CA ILE A 93 -12.22 -9.55 14.49
C ILE A 93 -12.97 -10.88 14.71
N VAL A 94 -12.47 -11.98 14.12
CA VAL A 94 -13.08 -13.31 14.30
C VAL A 94 -12.96 -13.79 15.74
N ASN A 95 -11.78 -13.68 16.36
CA ASN A 95 -11.52 -14.28 17.67
C ASN A 95 -11.92 -13.42 18.88
N LYS A 96 -12.02 -12.09 18.71
CA LYS A 96 -12.26 -11.14 19.81
C LYS A 96 -13.50 -10.28 19.63
N CYS A 97 -14.08 -10.24 18.42
CA CYS A 97 -15.29 -9.49 18.12
C CYS A 97 -16.39 -10.38 17.53
N ASP A 98 -16.30 -11.71 17.71
CA ASP A 98 -17.26 -12.71 17.24
C ASP A 98 -17.61 -12.59 15.75
N GLY A 99 -16.59 -12.30 14.91
CA GLY A 99 -16.75 -12.11 13.46
C GLY A 99 -17.40 -10.78 13.07
N LYS A 100 -17.73 -9.91 14.02
CA LYS A 100 -18.38 -8.62 13.77
C LYS A 100 -17.37 -7.49 13.77
N PHE A 101 -17.40 -6.66 12.73
CA PHE A 101 -16.59 -5.44 12.72
C PHE A 101 -17.00 -4.52 13.88
N PRO A 102 -16.02 -3.94 14.61
CA PRO A 102 -16.31 -2.88 15.55
C PRO A 102 -16.99 -1.71 14.84
N GLN A 103 -18.02 -1.14 15.47
CA GLN A 103 -18.86 -0.11 14.83
C GLN A 103 -18.39 1.30 15.14
N ARG A 104 -17.65 1.47 16.24
CA ARG A 104 -17.14 2.76 16.71
C ARG A 104 -15.75 3.04 16.18
N TYR A 105 -15.51 4.29 15.79
CA TYR A 105 -14.21 4.80 15.36
C TYR A 105 -13.08 4.42 16.32
N GLU A 106 -13.29 4.59 17.63
CA GLU A 106 -12.27 4.32 18.66
C GLU A 106 -11.91 2.83 18.76
N GLU A 107 -12.85 1.93 18.43
CA GLU A 107 -12.60 0.50 18.42
C GLU A 107 -11.95 0.05 17.12
N LEU A 108 -12.36 0.63 15.99
CA LEU A 108 -11.75 0.40 14.68
C LEU A 108 -10.26 0.78 14.69
N LEU A 109 -9.87 1.84 15.41
CA LEU A 109 -8.47 2.24 15.60
C LEU A 109 -7.61 1.18 16.30
N LYS A 110 -8.20 0.23 17.03
CA LYS A 110 -7.46 -0.85 17.70
C LYS A 110 -7.03 -1.94 16.72
N LEU A 111 -7.64 -1.99 15.54
CA LEU A 111 -7.33 -2.97 14.50
C LEU A 111 -5.98 -2.66 13.85
N LYS A 112 -5.13 -3.67 13.71
CA LYS A 112 -3.81 -3.50 13.12
C LYS A 112 -3.90 -3.04 11.66
N GLY A 113 -3.16 -1.98 11.33
CA GLY A 113 -3.17 -1.41 9.98
C GLY A 113 -4.36 -0.49 9.69
N VAL A 114 -5.27 -0.31 10.63
CA VAL A 114 -6.34 0.68 10.55
C VAL A 114 -5.89 1.96 11.25
N GLY A 115 -5.63 3.00 10.45
CA GLY A 115 -5.34 4.35 10.95
C GLY A 115 -6.59 5.23 11.01
N GLU A 116 -6.42 6.48 11.46
CA GLU A 116 -7.51 7.47 11.60
C GLU A 116 -8.39 7.59 10.35
N TYR A 117 -7.77 7.63 9.16
CA TYR A 117 -8.48 7.66 7.89
C TYR A 117 -9.39 6.42 7.68
N THR A 118 -8.83 5.21 7.76
CA THR A 118 -9.59 3.98 7.48
C THR A 118 -10.66 3.73 8.55
N ALA A 119 -10.37 4.03 9.82
CA ALA A 119 -11.36 3.94 10.90
C ALA A 119 -12.53 4.90 10.65
N ALA A 120 -12.25 6.16 10.32
CA ALA A 120 -13.29 7.14 10.00
C ALA A 120 -14.11 6.74 8.77
N ALA A 121 -13.46 6.19 7.73
CA ALA A 121 -14.14 5.73 6.53
C ALA A 121 -15.11 4.59 6.83
N ILE A 122 -14.67 3.55 7.54
CA ILE A 122 -15.53 2.42 7.91
C ILE A 122 -16.67 2.87 8.83
N ALA A 123 -16.35 3.63 9.88
CA ALA A 123 -17.32 4.12 10.87
C ALA A 123 -18.44 4.94 10.23
N SER A 124 -18.08 5.88 9.35
CA SER A 124 -19.06 6.76 8.70
C SER A 124 -19.81 6.10 7.56
N ILE A 125 -19.14 5.31 6.71
CA ILE A 125 -19.77 4.71 5.52
C ILE A 125 -20.63 3.51 5.92
N SER A 126 -20.12 2.62 6.78
CA SER A 126 -20.81 1.36 7.12
C SER A 126 -21.80 1.52 8.25
N PHE A 127 -21.51 2.39 9.22
CA PHE A 127 -22.26 2.50 10.48
C PHE A 127 -22.88 3.88 10.72
N GLY A 128 -22.71 4.83 9.80
CA GLY A 128 -23.29 6.17 9.90
C GLY A 128 -22.74 7.01 11.05
N GLU A 129 -21.57 6.67 11.61
CA GLU A 129 -20.97 7.47 12.66
C GLU A 129 -20.51 8.83 12.12
N LYS A 130 -20.73 9.89 12.91
CA LYS A 130 -20.41 11.29 12.56
C LYS A 130 -18.91 11.59 12.70
N THR A 131 -18.12 10.84 11.94
CA THR A 131 -16.65 10.87 11.97
C THR A 131 -16.11 11.35 10.61
N PRO A 132 -15.60 12.58 10.52
CA PRO A 132 -15.02 13.10 9.28
C PRO A 132 -13.78 12.33 8.82
N VAL A 133 -13.71 12.07 7.53
CA VAL A 133 -12.55 11.47 6.86
C VAL A 133 -11.66 12.58 6.33
N VAL A 134 -10.41 12.63 6.77
CA VAL A 134 -9.44 13.66 6.35
C VAL A 134 -8.20 13.00 5.74
N ASP A 135 -8.30 12.64 4.46
CA ASP A 135 -7.21 12.10 3.64
C ASP A 135 -6.42 13.21 2.92
N GLY A 136 -5.48 12.84 2.04
CA GLY A 136 -4.73 13.82 1.26
C GLY A 136 -5.59 14.63 0.26
N ASN A 137 -6.70 14.07 -0.21
CA ASN A 137 -7.65 14.76 -1.07
C ASN A 137 -8.47 15.79 -0.28
N VAL A 138 -9.03 15.39 0.85
CA VAL A 138 -9.82 16.25 1.74
C VAL A 138 -8.97 17.38 2.31
N VAL A 139 -7.72 17.10 2.74
CA VAL A 139 -6.80 18.18 3.18
C VAL A 139 -6.63 19.23 2.09
N ARG A 140 -6.39 18.81 0.83
CA ARG A 140 -6.22 19.75 -0.28
C ARG A 140 -7.50 20.56 -0.56
N VAL A 141 -8.65 19.88 -0.60
CA VAL A 141 -9.95 20.53 -0.81
C VAL A 141 -10.21 21.57 0.26
N LEU A 142 -10.10 21.22 1.54
CA LEU A 142 -10.40 22.12 2.65
C LEU A 142 -9.36 23.24 2.78
N SER A 143 -8.08 22.95 2.58
CA SER A 143 -7.02 23.97 2.53
C SER A 143 -7.30 25.02 1.45
N ARG A 144 -7.75 24.62 0.26
CA ARG A 144 -8.10 25.56 -0.82
C ARG A 144 -9.41 26.29 -0.54
N LEU A 145 -10.44 25.57 -0.09
CA LEU A 145 -11.75 26.13 0.21
C LEU A 145 -11.67 27.25 1.25
N PHE A 146 -10.85 27.06 2.28
CA PHE A 146 -10.73 27.99 3.40
C PHE A 146 -9.44 28.81 3.44
N LEU A 147 -8.55 28.65 2.46
CA LEU A 147 -7.24 29.31 2.39
C LEU A 147 -6.41 29.04 3.66
N LEU A 148 -6.34 27.78 4.08
CA LEU A 148 -5.66 27.33 5.29
C LEU A 148 -4.29 26.73 4.97
N SER A 149 -3.24 27.37 5.49
CA SER A 149 -1.87 26.87 5.46
C SER A 149 -1.65 25.91 6.62
N GLY A 150 -1.03 24.77 6.35
CA GLY A 150 -0.73 23.78 7.37
C GLY A 150 -0.02 22.58 6.80
N ASP A 151 0.73 21.89 7.65
CA ASP A 151 1.38 20.66 7.25
C ASP A 151 0.33 19.57 7.03
N LYS A 152 0.18 19.09 5.79
CA LYS A 152 -0.75 18.02 5.44
C LYS A 152 -0.49 16.69 6.17
N LYS A 153 0.69 16.49 6.77
CA LYS A 153 1.05 15.35 7.62
C LYS A 153 0.81 15.64 9.11
N SER A 154 0.60 16.90 9.51
CA SER A 154 0.35 17.25 10.91
C SER A 154 -1.01 16.72 11.36
N LYS A 155 -0.97 15.89 12.41
CA LYS A 155 -2.19 15.40 13.08
C LYS A 155 -3.05 16.56 13.58
N LYS A 156 -2.44 17.58 14.19
CA LYS A 156 -3.14 18.79 14.67
C LYS A 156 -3.90 19.48 13.54
N PHE A 157 -3.28 19.63 12.37
CA PHE A 157 -3.94 20.26 11.23
C PHE A 157 -5.09 19.42 10.69
N ARG A 158 -4.94 18.10 10.61
CA ARG A 158 -6.02 17.19 10.19
C ARG A 158 -7.21 17.21 11.15
N VAL A 159 -6.95 17.25 12.45
CA VAL A 159 -8.00 17.37 13.49
C VAL A 159 -8.76 18.69 13.32
N GLN A 160 -8.05 19.81 13.14
CA GLN A 160 -8.69 21.11 12.88
C GLN A 160 -9.61 21.05 11.65
N LEU A 161 -9.16 20.43 10.55
CA LEU A 161 -9.97 20.29 9.34
C LEU A 161 -11.20 19.37 9.57
N ALA A 162 -11.05 18.30 10.36
CA ALA A 162 -12.15 17.42 10.72
C ALA A 162 -13.22 18.17 11.54
N GLU A 163 -12.81 18.96 12.53
CA GLU A 163 -13.70 19.75 13.38
C GLU A 163 -14.55 20.75 12.58
N MET A 164 -14.02 21.28 11.48
CA MET A 164 -14.79 22.16 10.58
C MET A 164 -15.92 21.43 9.85
N VAL A 165 -15.72 20.16 9.49
CA VAL A 165 -16.68 19.34 8.74
C VAL A 165 -17.75 18.73 9.65
N LYS A 166 -17.35 18.29 10.85
CA LYS A 166 -18.16 17.49 11.77
C LYS A 166 -19.59 18.03 12.01
N PRO A 167 -19.82 19.33 12.28
CA PRO A 167 -21.18 19.83 12.55
C PRO A 167 -22.16 19.67 11.39
N SER A 168 -21.66 19.54 10.15
CA SER A 168 -22.55 19.36 8.99
C SER A 168 -23.12 17.94 8.91
N MET A 169 -22.49 16.98 9.58
CA MET A 169 -22.93 15.59 9.66
C MET A 169 -24.13 15.39 10.59
N ASP A 170 -24.57 16.44 11.30
CA ASP A 170 -25.84 16.42 12.05
C ASP A 170 -27.05 16.56 11.11
N TYR A 171 -26.85 17.11 9.91
CA TYR A 171 -27.90 17.44 8.95
C TYR A 171 -27.74 16.71 7.61
N LEU A 172 -26.52 16.24 7.31
CA LEU A 172 -26.18 15.53 6.07
C LEU A 172 -25.66 14.13 6.41
N SER A 173 -25.89 13.18 5.49
CA SER A 173 -25.34 11.81 5.57
C SER A 173 -23.81 11.85 5.76
N PRO A 174 -23.26 11.30 6.87
CA PRO A 174 -21.82 11.26 7.11
C PRO A 174 -21.05 10.55 5.99
N SER A 175 -21.65 9.48 5.46
CA SER A 175 -21.11 8.72 4.32
C SER A 175 -20.99 9.61 3.07
N ASP A 176 -22.04 10.35 2.72
CA ASP A 176 -22.05 11.18 1.51
C ASP A 176 -21.16 12.41 1.66
N VAL A 177 -21.07 12.99 2.87
CA VAL A 177 -20.14 14.10 3.15
C VAL A 177 -18.70 13.63 2.95
N ASN A 178 -18.31 12.50 3.55
CA ASN A 178 -16.95 11.98 3.44
C ASN A 178 -16.63 11.57 2.02
N GLN A 179 -17.48 10.77 1.39
CA GLN A 179 -17.25 10.31 0.02
C GLN A 179 -17.31 11.46 -0.99
N GLY A 180 -18.18 12.45 -0.80
CA GLY A 180 -18.24 13.65 -1.64
C GLY A 180 -16.97 14.49 -1.56
N LEU A 181 -16.42 14.71 -0.36
CA LEU A 181 -15.15 15.42 -0.19
C LEU A 181 -13.98 14.67 -0.83
N MET A 182 -13.92 13.35 -0.65
CA MET A 182 -12.91 12.50 -1.28
C MET A 182 -13.03 12.53 -2.82
N GLU A 183 -14.24 12.40 -3.35
CA GLU A 183 -14.52 12.40 -4.79
C GLU A 183 -14.20 13.74 -5.43
N LEU A 184 -14.56 14.85 -4.78
CA LEU A 184 -14.23 16.19 -5.25
C LEU A 184 -12.72 16.36 -5.39
N GLY A 185 -11.95 15.96 -4.38
CA GLY A 185 -10.49 16.02 -4.45
C GLY A 185 -9.92 15.09 -5.51
N ALA A 186 -10.52 13.92 -5.72
CA ALA A 186 -10.05 12.94 -6.69
C ALA A 186 -10.34 13.30 -8.15
N MET A 187 -11.44 14.00 -8.43
CA MET A 187 -11.93 14.22 -9.80
C MET A 187 -11.85 15.68 -10.27
N ILE A 188 -12.02 16.65 -9.36
CA ILE A 188 -12.17 18.06 -9.73
C ILE A 188 -11.05 18.91 -9.14
N CYS A 189 -10.89 18.88 -7.82
CA CYS A 189 -9.88 19.66 -7.10
C CYS A 189 -8.54 18.91 -7.10
N LEU A 190 -7.99 18.68 -8.30
CA LEU A 190 -6.77 17.93 -8.54
C LEU A 190 -5.52 18.66 -8.01
N PRO A 191 -4.42 17.95 -7.70
CA PRO A 191 -3.18 18.58 -7.24
C PRO A 191 -2.66 19.66 -8.20
N GLN A 192 -2.68 19.41 -9.50
CA GLN A 192 -2.32 20.33 -10.58
C GLN A 192 -3.52 20.47 -11.52
N ASN A 193 -3.67 21.65 -12.14
CA ASN A 193 -4.73 21.95 -13.11
C ASN A 193 -6.14 21.52 -12.61
N PRO A 194 -6.59 21.95 -11.41
CA PRO A 194 -7.91 21.61 -10.93
C PRO A 194 -9.01 22.21 -11.81
N ASN A 195 -10.09 21.47 -12.05
CA ASN A 195 -11.23 21.95 -12.83
C ASN A 195 -12.14 22.84 -11.96
N CYS A 196 -11.64 24.03 -11.61
CA CYS A 196 -12.37 24.98 -10.77
C CYS A 196 -13.67 25.49 -11.41
N ILE A 197 -13.81 25.39 -12.75
CA ILE A 197 -15.01 25.81 -13.47
C ILE A 197 -16.19 24.90 -13.12
N GLU A 198 -15.97 23.59 -13.13
CA GLU A 198 -16.97 22.56 -12.81
C GLU A 198 -17.13 22.28 -11.31
N CYS A 199 -16.36 22.97 -10.45
CA CYS A 199 -16.36 22.70 -9.03
C CYS A 199 -17.69 23.13 -8.36
N PRO A 200 -18.46 22.21 -7.74
CA PRO A 200 -19.77 22.51 -7.15
C PRO A 200 -19.69 23.50 -5.99
N VAL A 201 -18.51 23.63 -5.38
CA VAL A 201 -18.27 24.52 -4.23
C VAL A 201 -17.42 25.75 -4.59
N LYS A 202 -17.21 26.02 -5.89
CA LYS A 202 -16.40 27.14 -6.41
C LYS A 202 -16.78 28.48 -5.78
N LYS A 203 -18.08 28.76 -5.64
CA LYS A 203 -18.64 30.01 -5.08
C LYS A 203 -18.08 30.35 -3.69
N TRP A 204 -17.74 29.34 -2.90
CA TRP A 204 -17.22 29.50 -1.53
C TRP A 204 -15.70 29.37 -1.43
N CYS A 205 -15.02 28.94 -2.49
CA CYS A 205 -13.58 28.67 -2.46
C CYS A 205 -12.73 29.95 -2.34
N LYS A 206 -12.14 30.16 -1.16
CA LYS A 206 -11.28 31.32 -0.87
C LYS A 206 -10.00 31.33 -1.72
N ALA A 207 -9.36 30.17 -1.93
CA ALA A 207 -8.18 30.10 -2.79
C ALA A 207 -8.50 30.38 -4.26
N PHE A 208 -9.71 30.04 -4.74
CA PHE A 208 -10.15 30.41 -6.09
C PHE A 208 -10.33 31.93 -6.20
N LYS A 209 -11.05 32.54 -5.27
CA LYS A 209 -11.25 34.01 -5.23
C LYS A 209 -9.94 34.79 -5.13
N ALA A 210 -8.94 34.22 -4.46
CA ALA A 210 -7.63 34.84 -4.26
C ALA A 210 -6.60 34.49 -5.36
N ASN A 211 -6.95 33.71 -6.39
CA ASN A 211 -6.00 33.18 -7.39
C ASN A 211 -4.80 32.42 -6.78
N LYS A 212 -5.04 31.64 -5.72
CA LYS A 212 -4.01 30.88 -4.96
C LYS A 212 -4.22 29.37 -4.97
N VAL A 213 -5.12 28.83 -5.79
CA VAL A 213 -5.50 27.40 -5.75
C VAL A 213 -4.28 26.46 -5.81
N GLU A 214 -3.33 26.75 -6.70
CA GLU A 214 -2.15 25.90 -6.89
C GLU A 214 -1.11 26.00 -5.77
N GLN A 215 -1.19 27.04 -4.93
CA GLN A 215 -0.28 27.24 -3.79
C GLN A 215 -0.67 26.38 -2.57
N PHE A 216 -1.83 25.71 -2.62
CA PHE A 216 -2.36 24.93 -1.51
C PHE A 216 -2.61 23.45 -1.89
N PRO A 217 -2.36 22.51 -0.95
CA PRO A 217 -1.80 22.72 0.40
C PRO A 217 -0.31 23.11 0.32
N THR A 218 0.20 23.79 1.37
CA THR A 218 1.58 24.24 1.44
C THR A 218 2.55 23.08 1.16
N VAL A 219 3.52 23.30 0.28
CA VAL A 219 4.54 22.30 -0.06
C VAL A 219 5.50 22.18 1.12
N ILE A 220 5.86 20.94 1.45
CA ILE A 220 6.78 20.63 2.54
C ILE A 220 7.89 19.77 1.94
N GLU A 221 9.12 20.06 2.33
CA GLU A 221 10.28 19.28 1.90
C GLU A 221 10.10 17.79 2.22
N LYS A 222 10.50 16.95 1.28
CA LYS A 222 10.53 15.50 1.46
C LYS A 222 11.93 15.11 1.91
N ASN A 223 12.02 14.30 2.95
CA ASN A 223 13.27 13.64 3.32
C ASN A 223 13.80 12.83 2.13
N LYS A 224 15.12 12.86 1.93
CA LYS A 224 15.77 12.00 0.94
C LYS A 224 15.59 10.53 1.35
N PRO A 225 15.21 9.63 0.41
CA PRO A 225 15.09 8.21 0.70
C PRO A 225 16.46 7.61 1.05
N LYS A 226 16.49 6.63 1.96
CA LYS A 226 17.73 5.94 2.34
C LYS A 226 18.17 4.99 1.23
N GLU A 227 19.44 5.01 0.86
CA GLU A 227 20.03 4.08 -0.11
C GLU A 227 20.44 2.78 0.59
N ILE A 228 20.17 1.64 -0.05
CA ILE A 228 20.60 0.31 0.39
C ILE A 228 21.09 -0.51 -0.80
N PHE A 229 22.08 -1.39 -0.57
CA PHE A 229 22.72 -2.17 -1.63
C PHE A 229 22.47 -3.66 -1.42
N PHE A 230 21.83 -4.28 -2.41
CA PHE A 230 21.46 -5.70 -2.38
C PHE A 230 22.30 -6.49 -3.37
N ASN A 231 23.04 -7.48 -2.87
CA ASN A 231 23.85 -8.39 -3.66
C ASN A 231 23.24 -9.79 -3.60
N TYR A 232 22.42 -10.14 -4.59
CA TYR A 232 21.71 -11.41 -4.67
C TYR A 232 22.58 -12.52 -5.23
N LEU A 233 22.49 -13.71 -4.67
CA LEU A 233 23.19 -14.90 -5.13
C LEU A 233 22.18 -15.89 -5.70
N ILE A 234 22.36 -16.22 -6.97
CA ILE A 234 21.47 -17.10 -7.72
C ILE A 234 22.17 -18.44 -7.87
N ILE A 235 21.89 -19.35 -6.95
CA ILE A 235 22.48 -20.69 -6.93
C ILE A 235 21.53 -21.66 -7.63
N THR A 236 21.94 -22.22 -8.77
CA THR A 236 21.04 -23.00 -9.64
C THR A 236 21.70 -24.22 -10.30
N ASP A 237 20.93 -25.30 -10.51
CA ASP A 237 21.29 -26.41 -11.39
C ASP A 237 20.56 -26.34 -12.76
N TYR A 238 20.06 -25.16 -13.11
CA TYR A 238 19.17 -24.85 -14.26
C TYR A 238 17.76 -25.43 -14.19
N LYS A 239 17.45 -26.31 -13.23
CA LYS A 239 16.09 -26.81 -12.98
C LYS A 239 15.51 -26.27 -11.67
N HIS A 240 16.37 -26.03 -10.70
CA HIS A 240 16.05 -25.53 -9.38
C HIS A 240 16.89 -24.30 -9.04
N VAL A 241 16.41 -23.52 -8.07
CA VAL A 241 17.12 -22.37 -7.51
C VAL A 241 16.94 -22.35 -5.99
N LEU A 242 17.94 -21.85 -5.26
CA LEU A 242 17.81 -21.62 -3.83
C LEU A 242 17.04 -20.34 -3.55
N MET A 243 16.09 -20.42 -2.62
CA MET A 243 15.39 -19.28 -2.07
C MET A 243 15.18 -19.45 -0.57
N HIS A 244 14.77 -18.39 0.10
CA HIS A 244 14.31 -18.46 1.46
C HIS A 244 13.19 -17.45 1.71
N LEU A 245 12.40 -17.75 2.75
CA LEU A 245 11.44 -16.82 3.29
C LEU A 245 12.15 -15.72 4.09
N ARG A 246 11.91 -14.45 3.74
CA ARG A 246 12.46 -13.33 4.50
C ARG A 246 11.71 -13.13 5.81
N THR A 247 12.33 -13.46 6.95
CA THR A 247 11.69 -13.38 8.28
C THR A 247 11.90 -12.05 9.00
N ASP A 248 12.91 -11.27 8.61
CA ASP A 248 13.24 -9.98 9.23
C ASP A 248 12.06 -8.99 9.24
N GLU A 249 11.98 -8.17 10.28
CA GLU A 249 11.01 -7.06 10.40
C GLU A 249 11.35 -5.85 9.52
N ASN A 250 11.58 -6.07 8.23
CA ASN A 250 11.92 -5.02 7.27
C ASN A 250 11.02 -5.11 6.01
N ILE A 251 11.48 -4.54 4.89
CA ILE A 251 10.80 -4.64 3.60
C ILE A 251 10.61 -6.10 3.20
N TRP A 252 9.47 -6.39 2.56
CA TRP A 252 9.13 -7.72 2.03
C TRP A 252 9.16 -8.86 3.06
N LYS A 253 8.86 -8.56 4.33
CA LYS A 253 8.65 -9.59 5.34
C LYS A 253 7.67 -10.67 4.84
N ASN A 254 8.02 -11.92 5.10
CA ASN A 254 7.29 -13.14 4.75
C ASN A 254 7.13 -13.35 3.24
N MET A 255 7.98 -12.73 2.42
CA MET A 255 8.08 -13.01 1.00
C MET A 255 9.33 -13.83 0.69
N TYR A 256 9.28 -14.60 -0.38
CA TYR A 256 10.43 -15.36 -0.86
C TYR A 256 11.42 -14.46 -1.61
N GLN A 257 12.70 -14.70 -1.38
CA GLN A 257 13.80 -14.04 -2.09
C GLN A 257 14.94 -15.03 -2.33
N PHE A 258 15.86 -14.66 -3.23
CA PHE A 258 17.14 -15.35 -3.38
C PHE A 258 18.05 -15.06 -2.16
N PRO A 259 19.06 -15.91 -1.88
CA PRO A 259 20.12 -15.57 -0.95
C PRO A 259 20.67 -14.16 -1.24
N LEU A 260 20.93 -13.40 -0.19
CA LEU A 260 21.21 -11.96 -0.27
C LEU A 260 22.29 -11.58 0.74
N ILE A 261 23.26 -10.80 0.28
CA ILE A 261 24.15 -10.02 1.15
C ILE A 261 23.74 -8.54 1.05
N GLU A 262 23.26 -7.99 2.17
CA GLU A 262 23.02 -6.55 2.32
C GLU A 262 24.32 -5.88 2.73
N ALA A 263 24.74 -4.84 2.00
CA ALA A 263 25.98 -4.12 2.25
C ALA A 263 25.82 -2.61 2.04
N ASP A 264 26.89 -1.86 2.25
CA ASP A 264 27.02 -0.43 1.97
C ASP A 264 27.42 -0.14 0.51
N LYS A 265 27.73 -1.17 -0.28
CA LYS A 265 28.01 -1.11 -1.72
C LYS A 265 27.53 -2.35 -2.47
N ASN A 266 27.46 -2.25 -3.80
CA ASN A 266 27.40 -3.44 -4.65
C ASN A 266 28.82 -4.00 -4.86
N PHE A 267 28.95 -5.32 -4.81
CA PHE A 267 30.24 -5.99 -5.00
C PHE A 267 30.57 -6.22 -6.47
N HIS A 268 31.84 -6.49 -6.75
CA HIS A 268 32.24 -7.28 -7.92
C HIS A 268 32.36 -8.76 -7.55
N SER A 269 32.32 -9.65 -8.54
CA SER A 269 32.37 -11.11 -8.34
C SER A 269 33.55 -11.57 -7.49
N ASN A 270 34.74 -10.98 -7.69
CA ASN A 270 35.92 -11.26 -6.87
C ASN A 270 35.71 -10.90 -5.39
N GLU A 271 35.09 -9.76 -5.08
CA GLU A 271 34.78 -9.37 -3.70
C GLU A 271 33.70 -10.27 -3.08
N LEU A 272 32.66 -10.63 -3.86
CA LEU A 272 31.56 -11.46 -3.37
C LEU A 272 32.02 -12.89 -3.03
N ILE A 273 32.85 -13.50 -3.88
CA ILE A 273 33.38 -14.85 -3.66
C ILE A 273 34.27 -14.90 -2.43
N GLU A 274 34.97 -13.80 -2.12
CA GLU A 274 35.83 -13.71 -0.94
C GLU A 274 35.09 -13.41 0.37
N HIS A 275 33.83 -12.98 0.29
CA HIS A 275 33.00 -12.61 1.44
C HIS A 275 32.71 -13.80 2.37
N ASP A 276 32.84 -13.62 3.69
CA ASP A 276 32.73 -14.68 4.70
C ASP A 276 31.41 -15.47 4.62
N PHE A 277 30.29 -14.75 4.43
CA PHE A 277 28.99 -15.39 4.21
C PHE A 277 28.97 -16.31 2.98
N PHE A 278 29.57 -15.89 1.86
CA PHE A 278 29.63 -16.74 0.67
C PHE A 278 30.51 -17.96 0.91
N LYS A 279 31.69 -17.76 1.51
CA LYS A 279 32.63 -18.84 1.81
C LYS A 279 32.03 -19.88 2.73
N SER A 280 31.39 -19.45 3.81
CA SER A 280 30.80 -20.34 4.81
C SER A 280 29.63 -21.17 4.26
N GLN A 281 28.86 -20.63 3.30
CA GLN A 281 27.64 -21.27 2.81
C GLN A 281 27.79 -21.99 1.46
N PHE A 282 28.67 -21.51 0.58
CA PHE A 282 28.67 -21.90 -0.83
C PHE A 282 30.04 -22.25 -1.42
N ALA A 283 31.17 -21.86 -0.79
CA ALA A 283 32.49 -22.13 -1.37
C ALA A 283 32.74 -23.62 -1.62
N GLY A 284 33.48 -23.90 -2.70
CA GLY A 284 33.88 -25.25 -3.12
C GLY A 284 32.79 -26.10 -3.77
N ASN A 285 31.52 -25.65 -3.77
CA ASN A 285 30.40 -26.43 -4.30
C ASN A 285 29.73 -25.80 -5.53
N VAL A 286 30.05 -24.54 -5.80
CA VAL A 286 29.44 -23.75 -6.85
C VAL A 286 30.50 -23.18 -7.80
N ALA A 287 30.13 -22.98 -9.08
CA ALA A 287 30.96 -22.34 -10.09
C ALA A 287 30.29 -21.05 -10.57
N PHE A 288 31.04 -19.94 -10.61
CA PHE A 288 30.56 -18.65 -11.07
C PHE A 288 30.26 -18.68 -12.58
N LEU A 289 29.14 -18.09 -12.99
CA LEU A 289 28.75 -17.97 -14.39
C LEU A 289 28.78 -16.52 -14.88
N ASN A 290 28.05 -15.62 -14.20
CA ASN A 290 27.96 -14.22 -14.57
C ASN A 290 27.54 -13.32 -13.39
N GLU A 291 27.65 -12.01 -13.60
CA GLU A 291 27.08 -10.98 -12.73
C GLU A 291 26.29 -9.97 -13.56
N SER A 292 25.29 -9.33 -12.95
CA SER A 292 24.49 -8.29 -13.58
C SER A 292 25.15 -6.91 -13.48
N ASN A 293 24.69 -5.96 -14.30
CA ASN A 293 24.86 -4.54 -13.96
C ASN A 293 24.03 -4.19 -12.72
N VAL A 294 24.36 -3.07 -12.06
CA VAL A 294 23.54 -2.53 -10.97
C VAL A 294 22.26 -1.95 -11.55
N PHE A 295 21.12 -2.31 -10.97
CA PHE A 295 19.83 -1.70 -11.30
C PHE A 295 19.16 -1.10 -10.07
N LYS A 296 18.52 0.04 -10.31
CA LYS A 296 17.84 0.84 -9.29
C LYS A 296 16.39 0.39 -9.14
N HIS A 297 15.98 0.09 -7.92
CA HIS A 297 14.59 -0.17 -7.55
C HIS A 297 14.13 0.82 -6.49
N VAL A 298 13.09 1.60 -6.80
CA VAL A 298 12.65 2.72 -5.96
C VAL A 298 11.45 2.32 -5.12
N LEU A 299 11.59 2.44 -3.81
CA LEU A 299 10.50 2.39 -2.82
C LEU A 299 10.24 3.82 -2.30
N SER A 300 9.12 4.02 -1.62
CA SER A 300 8.72 5.36 -1.14
C SER A 300 9.70 5.98 -0.14
N HIS A 301 10.40 5.14 0.63
CA HIS A 301 11.31 5.54 1.70
C HIS A 301 12.75 5.02 1.51
N ARG A 302 12.99 4.22 0.47
CA ARG A 302 14.29 3.60 0.19
C ARG A 302 14.57 3.53 -1.31
N ILE A 303 15.83 3.65 -1.67
CA ILE A 303 16.31 3.29 -3.00
C ILE A 303 17.18 2.05 -2.84
N ILE A 304 16.85 1.00 -3.57
CA ILE A 304 17.62 -0.24 -3.59
C ILE A 304 18.48 -0.25 -4.85
N PHE A 305 19.78 -0.38 -4.67
CA PHE A 305 20.73 -0.68 -5.73
C PHE A 305 21.02 -2.18 -5.70
N ALA A 306 20.39 -2.90 -6.63
CA ALA A 306 20.45 -4.35 -6.66
C ALA A 306 21.41 -4.81 -7.75
N LYS A 307 22.16 -5.86 -7.43
CA LYS A 307 23.03 -6.62 -8.34
C LYS A 307 22.82 -8.11 -8.04
N TYR A 308 22.90 -8.95 -9.04
CA TYR A 308 22.86 -10.41 -8.85
C TYR A 308 24.08 -11.10 -9.46
N PHE A 309 24.41 -12.25 -8.90
CA PHE A 309 25.53 -13.10 -9.28
C PHE A 309 25.02 -14.52 -9.45
N VAL A 310 25.24 -15.12 -10.63
CA VAL A 310 24.75 -16.47 -10.93
C VAL A 310 25.85 -17.48 -10.75
N PHE A 311 25.53 -18.54 -10.03
CA PHE A 311 26.41 -19.67 -9.78
C PHE A 311 25.70 -20.97 -10.14
N THR A 312 26.39 -21.86 -10.85
CA THR A 312 25.92 -23.22 -11.06
C THR A 312 26.40 -24.13 -9.94
N VAL A 313 25.59 -25.13 -9.58
CA VAL A 313 25.93 -26.12 -8.56
C VAL A 313 25.72 -27.52 -9.11
N LYS A 314 26.70 -28.40 -8.87
CA LYS A 314 26.60 -29.82 -9.27
C LYS A 314 26.00 -30.69 -8.16
N LYS A 315 26.25 -30.33 -6.90
CA LYS A 315 25.76 -31.05 -5.72
C LYS A 315 25.25 -30.07 -4.68
N TRP A 316 24.01 -30.25 -4.27
CA TRP A 316 23.36 -29.43 -3.26
C TRP A 316 23.88 -29.76 -1.87
N ASN A 317 24.18 -28.73 -1.07
CA ASN A 317 24.51 -28.84 0.34
C ASN A 317 23.37 -28.28 1.20
N ASN A 318 23.33 -28.66 2.48
CA ASN A 318 22.36 -28.11 3.42
C ASN A 318 22.81 -26.70 3.86
N SER A 319 22.38 -25.68 3.11
CA SER A 319 22.68 -24.27 3.38
C SER A 319 21.58 -23.55 4.17
N GLY A 320 20.53 -24.28 4.60
CA GLY A 320 19.35 -23.69 5.24
C GLY A 320 18.40 -22.97 4.28
N TYR A 321 18.65 -23.03 2.96
CA TYR A 321 17.77 -22.50 1.92
C TYR A 321 16.88 -23.60 1.33
N GLU A 322 15.72 -23.19 0.84
CA GLU A 322 14.77 -24.05 0.15
C GLU A 322 15.17 -24.21 -1.32
N LYS A 323 15.24 -25.45 -1.79
CA LYS A 323 15.44 -25.77 -3.21
C LYS A 323 14.10 -25.78 -3.93
N ILE A 324 13.85 -24.77 -4.76
CA ILE A 324 12.58 -24.58 -5.46
C ILE A 324 12.77 -24.84 -6.95
N LYS A 325 11.82 -25.55 -7.60
CA LYS A 325 11.79 -25.71 -9.05
C LYS A 325 11.54 -24.36 -9.72
N ILE A 326 12.32 -24.02 -10.75
CA ILE A 326 12.20 -22.74 -11.45
C ILE A 326 10.79 -22.54 -12.03
N SER A 327 10.18 -23.61 -12.56
CA SER A 327 8.80 -23.61 -13.09
C SER A 327 7.72 -23.33 -12.04
N GLU A 328 8.05 -23.37 -10.75
CA GLU A 328 7.10 -23.17 -9.65
C GLU A 328 7.28 -21.82 -8.96
N LEU A 329 8.26 -21.00 -9.36
CA LEU A 329 8.58 -19.73 -8.72
C LEU A 329 7.39 -18.76 -8.68
N ASP A 330 6.50 -18.81 -9.67
CA ASP A 330 5.32 -17.96 -9.70
C ASP A 330 4.25 -18.30 -8.68
N LYS A 331 4.30 -19.51 -8.10
CA LYS A 331 3.43 -19.92 -7.00
C LYS A 331 3.80 -19.25 -5.68
N PHE A 332 5.01 -18.71 -5.56
CA PHE A 332 5.50 -18.09 -4.34
C PHE A 332 5.29 -16.57 -4.35
N PRO A 333 4.96 -15.95 -3.20
CA PRO A 333 4.90 -14.51 -3.10
C PRO A 333 6.31 -13.93 -3.12
N ILE A 334 6.71 -13.43 -4.29
CA ILE A 334 7.99 -12.78 -4.54
C ILE A 334 7.80 -11.28 -4.80
N PRO A 335 8.71 -10.40 -4.31
CA PRO A 335 8.69 -8.99 -4.64
C PRO A 335 8.86 -8.74 -6.15
N ARG A 336 8.37 -7.61 -6.65
CA ARG A 336 8.60 -7.18 -8.05
C ARG A 336 10.08 -7.15 -8.42
N LEU A 337 10.96 -6.87 -7.46
CA LEU A 337 12.40 -6.90 -7.67
C LEU A 337 12.90 -8.32 -8.01
N ILE A 338 12.44 -9.31 -7.24
CA ILE A 338 12.80 -10.72 -7.43
C ILE A 338 12.16 -11.26 -8.71
N GLU A 339 10.93 -10.84 -9.03
CA GLU A 339 10.26 -11.16 -10.30
C GLU A 339 11.06 -10.63 -11.50
N LYS A 340 11.58 -9.40 -11.43
CA LYS A 340 12.45 -8.84 -12.47
C LYS A 340 13.72 -9.67 -12.64
N ILE A 341 14.42 -9.98 -11.53
CA ILE A 341 15.63 -10.81 -11.55
C ILE A 341 15.34 -12.19 -12.15
N LYS A 342 14.24 -12.83 -11.71
CA LYS A 342 13.79 -14.13 -12.23
C LYS A 342 13.61 -14.08 -13.75
N ASN A 343 12.92 -13.07 -14.27
CA ASN A 343 12.63 -12.95 -15.70
C ASN A 343 13.90 -12.67 -16.54
N GLU A 344 14.86 -11.91 -15.99
CA GLU A 344 16.15 -11.69 -16.67
C GLU A 344 17.01 -12.96 -16.74
N ILE A 345 16.98 -13.80 -15.70
CA ILE A 345 17.86 -14.97 -15.61
C ILE A 345 17.27 -16.20 -16.30
N PHE A 346 16.00 -16.48 -16.04
CA PHE A 346 15.41 -17.78 -16.35
C PHE A 346 14.56 -17.79 -17.63
N LEU A 347 14.45 -16.66 -18.35
CA LEU A 347 13.68 -16.50 -19.60
C LEU A 347 12.56 -17.54 -19.73
N LEU A 348 11.55 -17.39 -18.86
CA LEU A 348 10.33 -18.19 -18.91
C LEU A 348 9.40 -17.67 -20.01
#